data_AF-A0A950GUX7-F1
#
_entry.id   AF-A0A950GUX7-F1
#
_cell.length_a   1.000
_cell.length_b   1.000
_cell.length_c   1.000
_cell.angle_alpha   90.00
_cell.angle_beta   90.00
_cell.angle_gamma   90.00
#
_symmetry.space_group_name_H-M   'P 1'
#
loop_
_entity.id
_entity.type
_entity.pdbx_description
1 polymer ?
#
loop_
_entity_poly.entity_id
_entity_poly.type
_entity_poly.pdbx_seq_one_letter_code
_entity_poly.pdbx_strand_id
1 'polypeptide(L)'
;MKSNPRPGVSAPSMSDGGPVRRLAGRVKRVFNIGRPSKEAAAQPGAIGEGATDAYSQERAMLRNVLALRQARVEDVMVPRADIVAIPENVSLDELLNVFRSAAHSRLPVYGETLDEPRGMVHIRDFLNYLGSK
;
A
#
# COMPACT_ATOMS: atom_id res chain seq x y z
N MET A 1 3.70 6.20 56.35
CA MET A 1 4.09 4.86 56.87
C MET A 1 2.83 4.02 56.99
N LYS A 2 2.93 2.71 56.71
CA LYS A 2 1.89 1.68 56.43
C LYS A 2 1.78 1.37 54.93
N SER A 3 2.72 0.64 54.35
CA SER A 3 2.85 -0.84 54.33
C SER A 3 1.82 -1.52 53.43
N ASN A 4 2.26 -1.84 52.22
CA ASN A 4 1.65 -2.82 51.31
C ASN A 4 1.60 -4.21 51.98
N PRO A 5 0.69 -5.10 51.55
CA PRO A 5 1.22 -6.24 50.78
C PRO A 5 0.36 -6.62 49.57
N ARG A 6 1.08 -7.02 48.51
CA ARG A 6 0.56 -7.56 47.25
C ARG A 6 -0.17 -8.89 47.49
N PRO A 7 -1.33 -9.16 46.87
CA PRO A 7 -1.82 -10.53 46.75
C PRO A 7 -1.03 -11.28 45.68
N GLY A 8 -0.70 -12.53 46.03
CA GLY A 8 0.29 -13.39 45.39
C GLY A 8 0.03 -13.72 43.92
N VAL A 9 1.14 -13.85 43.21
CA VAL A 9 1.29 -14.64 41.99
C VAL A 9 1.00 -16.11 42.35
N SER A 10 -0.09 -16.67 41.82
CA SER A 10 -0.32 -18.12 41.85
C SER A 10 0.44 -18.77 40.71
N ALA A 11 1.40 -19.63 41.06
CA ALA A 11 2.11 -20.51 40.15
C ALA A 11 1.16 -21.50 39.44
N PRO A 12 1.52 -22.01 38.24
CA PRO A 12 0.67 -22.87 37.44
C PRO A 12 0.60 -24.29 38.01
N SER A 13 -0.61 -24.84 38.13
CA SER A 13 -0.82 -26.26 38.42
C SER A 13 -0.74 -27.07 37.12
N MET A 14 0.28 -27.91 37.03
CA MET A 14 0.52 -28.87 35.97
C MET A 14 0.06 -30.24 36.46
N SER A 15 -0.98 -30.80 35.84
CA SER A 15 -1.27 -32.24 35.85
C SER A 15 -2.00 -32.64 34.58
N ASP A 16 -1.18 -33.06 33.61
CA ASP A 16 -1.32 -34.17 32.67
C ASP A 16 -2.71 -34.69 32.24
N GLY A 17 -2.91 -34.80 30.92
CA GLY A 17 -4.08 -35.49 30.34
C GLY A 17 -4.45 -35.15 28.88
N GLY A 18 -3.57 -35.49 27.92
CA GLY A 18 -3.85 -35.93 26.52
C GLY A 18 -4.90 -35.23 25.62
N PRO A 19 -4.53 -34.71 24.43
CA PRO A 19 -5.46 -34.04 23.51
C PRO A 19 -5.79 -34.89 22.28
N VAL A 20 -6.85 -35.71 22.29
CA VAL A 20 -7.35 -36.35 21.05
C VAL A 20 -8.80 -36.84 21.20
N ARG A 21 -9.81 -35.94 21.16
CA ARG A 21 -11.20 -36.38 20.92
C ARG A 21 -12.25 -35.31 20.58
N ARG A 22 -11.93 -34.34 19.73
CA ARG A 22 -12.92 -33.34 19.27
C ARG A 22 -12.96 -33.09 17.75
N LEU A 23 -12.69 -34.12 16.94
CA LEU A 23 -12.75 -34.05 15.47
C LEU A 23 -13.74 -35.05 14.81
N ALA A 24 -14.61 -35.70 15.58
CA ALA A 24 -15.54 -36.71 15.05
C ALA A 24 -16.87 -36.15 14.50
N GLY A 25 -17.01 -34.84 14.28
CA GLY A 25 -18.28 -34.20 13.91
C GLY A 25 -18.41 -33.75 12.45
N ARG A 26 -17.36 -33.85 11.62
CA ARG A 26 -17.31 -33.12 10.33
C ARG A 26 -16.97 -34.00 9.10
N VAL A 27 -17.17 -35.32 9.20
CA VAL A 27 -16.96 -36.29 8.11
C VAL A 27 -18.26 -37.03 7.78
N LYS A 28 -19.38 -36.30 7.66
CA LYS A 28 -20.69 -36.89 7.29
C LYS A 28 -21.40 -36.17 6.14
N ARG A 29 -20.64 -35.46 5.29
CA ARG A 29 -21.18 -34.71 4.14
C ARG A 29 -20.63 -35.12 2.78
N VAL A 30 -19.84 -36.20 2.70
CA VAL A 30 -19.19 -36.66 1.46
C VAL A 30 -19.83 -37.92 0.85
N PHE A 31 -20.79 -38.58 1.53
CA PHE A 31 -21.44 -39.80 1.01
C PHE A 31 -22.97 -39.73 1.06
N ASN A 32 -23.57 -38.82 0.28
CA ASN A 32 -24.98 -39.00 -0.10
C ASN A 32 -25.12 -38.95 -1.62
N ILE A 33 -24.91 -40.12 -2.22
CA ILE A 33 -25.19 -40.45 -3.61
C ILE A 33 -26.69 -40.70 -3.74
N GLY A 34 -27.36 -39.98 -4.64
CA GLY A 34 -28.58 -40.43 -5.31
C GLY A 34 -29.90 -39.78 -4.88
N ARG A 35 -30.34 -38.76 -5.63
CA ARG A 35 -31.67 -38.69 -6.28
C ARG A 35 -31.75 -37.48 -7.24
N PRO A 36 -32.18 -37.68 -8.50
CA PRO A 36 -32.42 -36.59 -9.45
C PRO A 36 -33.89 -36.15 -9.38
N SER A 37 -34.16 -34.84 -9.29
CA SER A 37 -35.48 -34.27 -9.60
C SER A 37 -35.34 -32.79 -9.90
N LYS A 38 -35.48 -32.48 -11.20
CA LYS A 38 -35.87 -31.22 -11.85
C LYS A 38 -35.91 -29.95 -10.99
N GLU A 39 -34.96 -29.05 -11.27
CA GLU A 39 -35.27 -27.67 -11.68
C GLU A 39 -33.97 -27.03 -12.17
N ALA A 40 -33.88 -26.90 -13.49
CA ALA A 40 -32.87 -26.13 -14.17
C ALA A 40 -33.17 -24.63 -13.96
N ALA A 41 -32.88 -24.12 -12.76
CA ALA A 41 -32.58 -22.72 -12.60
C ALA A 41 -31.13 -22.55 -13.06
N ALA A 42 -30.96 -21.97 -14.25
CA ALA A 42 -29.65 -21.57 -14.76
C ALA A 42 -28.97 -20.69 -13.70
N GLN A 43 -28.02 -21.27 -12.97
CA GLN A 43 -27.00 -20.48 -12.29
C GLN A 43 -26.15 -19.92 -13.43
N PRO A 44 -26.16 -18.60 -13.70
CA PRO A 44 -25.11 -18.05 -14.53
C PRO A 44 -23.81 -18.43 -13.82
N GLY A 45 -23.04 -19.27 -14.51
CA GLY A 45 -21.79 -19.81 -14.00
C GLY A 45 -20.94 -18.67 -13.46
N ALA A 46 -20.16 -18.98 -12.43
CA ALA A 46 -19.08 -18.15 -11.97
C ALA A 46 -18.14 -17.85 -13.16
N ILE A 47 -18.47 -16.79 -13.90
CA ILE A 47 -17.51 -16.04 -14.71
C ILE A 47 -16.49 -15.55 -13.69
N GLY A 48 -15.31 -16.17 -13.73
CA GLY A 48 -14.27 -15.94 -12.75
C GLY A 48 -14.09 -14.45 -12.48
N GLU A 49 -14.06 -14.08 -11.21
CA GLU A 49 -13.98 -12.69 -10.73
C GLU A 49 -12.87 -11.89 -11.46
N GLY A 50 -11.79 -12.55 -11.89
CA GLY A 50 -10.72 -11.92 -12.67
C GLY A 50 -11.09 -11.43 -14.08
N ALA A 51 -12.09 -12.00 -14.75
CA ALA A 51 -12.50 -11.55 -16.08
C ALA A 51 -13.36 -10.28 -16.03
N THR A 52 -14.21 -10.16 -15.01
CA THR A 52 -15.02 -8.95 -14.77
C THR A 52 -14.17 -7.79 -14.26
N ASP A 53 -13.17 -8.09 -13.43
CA ASP A 53 -12.28 -7.08 -12.86
C ASP A 53 -11.35 -6.47 -13.93
N ALA A 54 -10.79 -7.29 -14.81
CA ALA A 54 -9.99 -6.81 -15.94
C ALA A 54 -10.79 -5.88 -16.87
N TYR A 55 -12.04 -6.27 -17.19
CA TYR A 55 -12.95 -5.43 -17.97
C TYR A 55 -13.30 -4.11 -17.25
N SER A 56 -13.40 -4.13 -15.92
CA SER A 56 -13.66 -2.92 -15.14
C SER A 56 -12.47 -1.96 -15.13
N GLN A 57 -11.24 -2.48 -15.02
CA GLN A 57 -10.01 -1.69 -15.05
C GLN A 57 -9.78 -1.07 -16.43
N GLU A 58 -9.99 -1.84 -17.50
CA GLU A 58 -9.92 -1.34 -18.88
C GLU A 58 -10.92 -0.21 -19.10
N ARG A 59 -12.16 -0.39 -18.63
CA ARG A 59 -13.21 0.63 -18.75
C ARG A 59 -12.90 1.88 -17.91
N ALA A 60 -12.27 1.74 -16.74
CA ALA A 60 -11.81 2.86 -15.92
C ALA A 60 -10.64 3.61 -16.60
N MET A 61 -9.67 2.90 -17.16
CA MET A 61 -8.56 3.50 -17.93
C MET A 61 -9.09 4.28 -19.13
N LEU A 62 -10.01 3.70 -19.92
CA LEU A 62 -10.64 4.37 -21.06
C LEU A 62 -11.38 5.64 -20.63
N ARG A 63 -12.09 5.61 -19.50
CA ARG A 63 -12.72 6.82 -18.94
C ARG A 63 -11.71 7.88 -18.53
N ASN A 64 -10.61 7.50 -17.88
CA ASN A 64 -9.55 8.41 -17.47
C ASN A 64 -8.87 9.06 -18.71
N VAL A 65 -8.65 8.30 -19.78
CA VAL A 65 -8.13 8.83 -21.04
C VAL A 65 -9.08 9.86 -21.66
N LEU A 66 -10.38 9.60 -21.68
CA LEU A 66 -11.37 10.57 -22.18
C LEU A 66 -11.47 11.82 -21.28
N ALA A 67 -11.30 11.65 -19.96
CA ALA A 67 -11.29 12.74 -18.99
C ALA A 67 -10.02 13.60 -19.08
N LEU A 68 -8.85 13.01 -19.39
CA LEU A 68 -7.58 13.72 -19.54
C LEU A 68 -7.64 14.83 -20.61
N ARG A 69 -8.46 14.66 -21.67
CA ARG A 69 -8.67 15.71 -22.69
C ARG A 69 -9.26 17.01 -22.13
N GLN A 70 -10.01 16.90 -21.04
CA GLN A 70 -10.72 18.02 -20.41
C GLN A 70 -10.01 18.52 -19.14
N ALA A 71 -9.06 17.74 -18.59
CA ALA A 71 -8.29 18.12 -17.43
C ALA A 71 -7.29 19.23 -17.75
N ARG A 72 -7.22 20.25 -16.89
CA ARG A 72 -6.23 21.32 -16.97
C ARG A 72 -5.01 20.98 -16.12
N VAL A 73 -3.89 21.64 -16.38
CA VAL A 73 -2.64 21.44 -15.61
C VAL A 73 -2.88 21.76 -14.12
N GLU A 74 -3.66 22.79 -13.84
CA GLU A 74 -4.02 23.19 -12.47
C GLU A 74 -4.77 22.11 -11.69
N ASP A 75 -5.49 21.20 -12.38
CA ASP A 75 -6.27 20.14 -11.76
C ASP A 75 -5.38 18.96 -11.29
N VAL A 76 -4.14 18.86 -11.80
CA VAL A 76 -3.25 17.70 -11.58
C VAL A 76 -1.89 18.10 -10.99
N MET A 77 -1.51 19.38 -11.05
CA MET A 77 -0.23 19.86 -10.52
C MET A 77 -0.15 19.77 -8.99
N VAL A 78 1.08 19.72 -8.47
CA VAL A 78 1.32 19.87 -7.02
C VAL A 78 1.13 21.35 -6.65
N PRO A 79 0.28 21.67 -5.65
CA PRO A 79 0.10 23.04 -5.20
C PRO A 79 1.41 23.65 -4.72
N ARG A 80 1.60 24.96 -4.93
CA ARG A 80 2.84 25.67 -4.58
C ARG A 80 3.29 25.45 -3.14
N ALA A 81 2.36 25.42 -2.20
CA ALA A 81 2.65 25.24 -0.78
C ALA A 81 3.25 23.86 -0.45
N ASP A 82 2.98 22.86 -1.30
CA ASP A 82 3.39 21.48 -1.10
C ASP A 82 4.62 21.09 -1.95
N ILE A 83 5.20 22.05 -2.70
CA ILE A 83 6.39 21.79 -3.52
C ILE A 83 7.60 21.63 -2.61
N VAL A 84 8.20 20.44 -2.64
CA VAL A 84 9.51 20.19 -2.03
C VAL A 84 10.59 20.54 -3.05
N ALA A 85 11.33 21.62 -2.78
CA ALA A 85 12.41 22.11 -3.63
C ALA A 85 13.65 22.45 -2.80
N ILE A 86 14.79 22.59 -3.48
CA ILE A 86 16.08 22.89 -2.86
C ILE A 86 16.68 24.21 -3.40
N PRO A 87 17.35 25.01 -2.57
CA PRO A 87 18.05 26.19 -3.04
C PRO A 87 19.33 25.79 -3.81
N GLU A 88 19.77 26.63 -4.76
CA GLU A 88 20.97 26.35 -5.57
C GLU A 88 22.27 26.24 -4.75
N ASN A 89 22.29 26.83 -3.56
CA ASN A 89 23.46 26.87 -2.67
C ASN A 89 23.45 25.78 -1.58
N VAL A 90 22.61 24.74 -1.72
CA VAL A 90 22.48 23.66 -0.72
C VAL A 90 23.73 22.78 -0.65
N SER A 91 24.09 22.32 0.55
CA SER A 91 25.18 21.35 0.72
C SER A 91 24.75 19.94 0.27
N LEU A 92 25.73 19.09 -0.07
CA LEU A 92 25.45 17.69 -0.49
C LEU A 92 24.79 16.87 0.63
N ASP A 93 25.17 17.09 1.89
CA ASP A 93 24.60 16.41 3.05
C ASP A 93 23.13 16.80 3.27
N GLU A 94 22.81 18.09 3.19
CA GLU A 94 21.44 18.58 3.27
C GLU A 94 20.60 18.06 2.11
N LEU A 95 21.15 18.04 0.90
CA LEU A 95 20.47 17.48 -0.27
C LEU A 95 20.13 15.99 -0.08
N LEU A 96 21.05 15.19 0.45
CA LEU A 96 20.80 13.79 0.79
C LEU A 96 19.68 13.66 1.84
N ASN A 97 19.67 14.54 2.86
CA ASN A 97 18.62 14.54 3.87
C ASN A 97 17.25 14.87 3.27
N VAL A 98 17.17 15.83 2.34
CA VAL A 98 15.92 16.15 1.63
C VAL A 98 15.45 14.98 0.77
N PHE A 99 16.35 14.30 0.06
CA PHE A 99 15.97 13.10 -0.71
C PHE A 99 15.41 11.99 0.19
N ARG A 100 15.97 11.82 1.39
CA ARG A 100 15.50 10.82 2.36
C ARG A 100 14.16 11.19 2.98
N SER A 101 13.89 12.46 3.23
CA SER A 101 12.64 12.91 3.85
C SER A 101 11.48 13.01 2.85
N ALA A 102 11.75 13.51 1.64
CA ALA A 102 10.73 13.76 0.62
C ALA A 102 10.32 12.50 -0.16
N ALA A 103 11.18 11.47 -0.21
CA ALA A 103 10.97 10.23 -0.96
C ALA A 103 10.59 10.47 -2.45
N HIS A 104 11.08 11.56 -3.04
CA HIS A 104 10.87 11.91 -4.44
C HIS A 104 12.14 11.64 -5.26
N SER A 105 11.96 11.15 -6.48
CA SER A 105 13.08 10.87 -7.39
C SER A 105 13.71 12.15 -7.97
N ARG A 106 12.96 13.26 -7.96
CA ARG A 106 13.33 14.54 -8.57
C ARG A 106 12.98 15.68 -7.63
N LEU A 107 13.92 16.62 -7.49
CA LEU A 107 13.73 17.85 -6.73
C LEU A 107 14.01 19.05 -7.63
N PRO A 108 13.11 20.03 -7.73
CA PRO A 108 13.39 21.30 -8.38
C PRO A 108 14.47 22.06 -7.61
N VAL A 109 15.34 22.75 -8.35
CA VAL A 109 16.33 23.69 -7.80
C VAL A 109 15.87 25.11 -8.10
N TYR A 110 15.80 25.94 -7.08
CA TYR A 110 15.43 27.34 -7.20
C TYR A 110 16.59 28.28 -6.83
N GLY A 111 16.57 29.49 -7.37
CA GLY A 111 17.49 30.58 -7.04
C GLY A 111 17.09 31.28 -5.76
N GLU A 112 16.70 32.55 -5.85
CA GLU A 112 16.26 33.35 -4.69
C GLU A 112 14.84 32.98 -4.24
N THR A 113 13.97 32.61 -5.19
CA THR A 113 12.57 32.28 -4.93
C THR A 113 12.14 31.07 -5.76
N LEU A 114 11.05 30.41 -5.33
CA LEU A 114 10.49 29.26 -6.05
C LEU A 114 9.98 29.60 -7.47
N ASP A 115 9.79 30.89 -7.77
CA ASP A 115 9.42 31.40 -9.10
C ASP A 115 10.59 31.40 -10.09
N GLU A 116 11.81 31.20 -9.61
CA GLU A 116 13.01 31.14 -10.42
C GLU A 116 13.61 29.72 -10.41
N PRO A 117 12.98 28.75 -11.12
CA PRO A 117 13.54 27.42 -11.24
C PRO A 117 14.79 27.46 -12.12
N ARG A 118 15.94 27.12 -11.53
CA ARG A 118 17.22 26.98 -12.24
C ARG A 118 17.36 25.62 -12.90
N GLY A 119 16.70 24.60 -12.36
CA GLY A 119 16.72 23.24 -12.90
C GLY A 119 16.11 22.20 -11.98
N MET A 120 16.60 20.97 -12.10
CA MET A 120 16.13 19.82 -11.31
C MET A 120 17.28 18.85 -11.03
N VAL A 121 17.27 18.22 -9.86
CA VAL A 121 18.20 17.16 -9.50
C VAL A 121 17.48 15.84 -9.47
N HIS A 122 18.04 14.84 -10.14
CA HIS A 122 17.59 13.47 -10.07
C HIS A 122 18.44 12.67 -9.07
N ILE A 123 17.80 11.83 -8.25
CA ILE A 123 18.49 11.03 -7.24
C ILE A 123 19.58 10.12 -7.84
N ARG A 124 19.34 9.51 -9.00
CA ARG A 124 20.35 8.71 -9.71
C ARG A 124 21.60 9.51 -10.07
N ASP A 125 21.44 10.75 -10.55
CA ASP A 125 22.58 11.58 -10.94
C ASP A 125 23.38 12.00 -9.71
N PHE A 126 22.68 12.31 -8.63
CA PHE A 126 23.29 12.59 -7.33
C PHE A 126 24.09 11.39 -6.78
N LEU A 127 23.53 10.18 -6.83
CA LEU A 127 24.23 8.96 -6.40
C LEU A 127 25.43 8.63 -7.28
N ASN A 128 25.31 8.82 -8.61
CA ASN A 128 26.43 8.63 -9.54
C ASN A 128 27.56 9.63 -9.25
N TYR A 129 27.22 10.88 -8.92
CA TYR A 129 28.20 11.90 -8.54
C TYR A 129 28.93 11.52 -7.24
N LEU A 130 28.22 11.01 -6.23
CA LEU A 130 28.84 10.53 -4.98
C LEU A 130 29.72 9.30 -5.18
N GLY A 131 29.31 8.36 -6.04
CA GLY A 131 30.07 7.13 -6.32
C GLY A 131 31.27 7.33 -7.25
N SER A 132 31.33 8.45 -7.97
CA SER A 132 32.44 8.82 -8.85
C SER A 132 33.59 9.53 -8.13
N LYS A 133 33.45 9.80 -6.83
CA LYS A 133 34.46 10.47 -6.00
C LYS A 133 35.03 9.49 -4.98
#